data_AF-A0A088T4G4-F1
#
_entry.id   AF-A0A088T4G4-F1
#
_cell.length_a   1.000
_cell.length_b   1.000
_cell.length_c   1.000
_cell.angle_alpha   90.00
_cell.angle_beta   90.00
_cell.angle_gamma   90.00
#
_symmetry.space_group_name_H-M   'P 1'
#
loop_
_entity.id
_entity.type
_entity.pdbx_description
1 polymer ?
#
loop_
_entity_poly.entity_id
_entity_poly.type
_entity_poly.pdbx_seq_one_letter_code
_entity_poly.pdbx_strand_id
1 'polypeptide(L)'
;MLFINTNTTNHHSCSYYFGLEEYLIKDYKGDDDIFLLWSVNPTVMIGRHQITTVEIDQKYVNENNIEIIRRNSGGGAVYTDHGCLQFSFITDKKYHEDIFGSHVNEIIAAINKLGLEAKFTGRNDILVNGRKFSGNAEYIHKDKMVIHGTILFDSNLDHLIGSLTPDKSKLTKHAISSVKSRVVNIGSMIDMDIDKFYNYLVNEIKSIEIPLEELDHKKIETYTQKFLTKEWNYGKNPKFEYHNKLKFPSGNVTVDVDIKNNKVKNIRITGDYFSLKKIQEFENAFIGIEFTRKSFLEVTKSSKVREYIYKLKTREFLELFFGEVEKKRSKKPDFLKINLADLNKKTKEIRTLLNQNHLHTVCQEASCPNQLECFSNKTATFMILGTRCTRNCRFCDVEHGKPMAPDKNEPDNLVKAVKVMGLKHIVITSVTRDDLLDYGSKHFVDVITKLKQEVPNTTIEVLIPDFMGDFDAIKRVVKAKPDVINHNLETIRRLYKGFRDNADLDRSLKVLKTVKELDPKILTKTGIMVGIGETKEEVYSLMKELRDIDCNIMTIGQYLQPSKEHVEVVDYISLEDYELYKAKGKELGFRYIAAGPMVRSSYQAYKQFKGE
;
A
#
# COMPACT_ATOMS: atom_id res chain seq x y z
N MET A 1 17.83 33.23 32.55
CA MET A 1 17.18 33.08 31.25
C MET A 1 15.77 33.63 31.36
N LEU A 2 15.32 34.40 30.37
CA LEU A 2 13.93 34.84 30.27
C LEU A 2 13.13 33.76 29.58
N PHE A 3 11.93 33.44 30.07
CA PHE A 3 11.02 32.52 29.41
C PHE A 3 9.80 33.27 28.92
N ILE A 4 9.53 33.20 27.62
CA ILE A 4 8.29 33.75 27.07
C ILE A 4 7.23 32.65 27.18
N ASN A 5 6.21 32.89 28.00
CA ASN A 5 5.15 31.91 28.19
C ASN A 5 4.24 31.84 26.95
N THR A 6 4.48 30.83 26.13
CA THR A 6 3.72 30.57 24.90
C THR A 6 2.51 29.65 25.09
N ASN A 7 2.24 29.19 26.32
CA ASN A 7 1.13 28.29 26.63
C ASN A 7 -0.20 29.03 26.81
N THR A 8 -0.19 30.35 27.03
CA THR A 8 -1.39 31.15 27.35
C THR A 8 -2.28 31.46 26.15
N THR A 9 -1.78 31.30 24.93
CA THR A 9 -2.40 31.89 23.73
C THR A 9 -3.09 30.91 22.78
N ASN A 10 -3.05 29.58 23.05
CA ASN A 10 -3.58 28.54 22.15
C ASN A 10 -3.08 28.65 20.69
N HIS A 11 -1.97 29.36 20.45
CA HIS A 11 -1.44 29.62 19.12
C HIS A 11 -0.63 28.44 18.60
N HIS A 12 -1.26 27.43 18.02
CA HIS A 12 -0.56 26.26 17.45
C HIS A 12 -0.02 26.47 16.02
N SER A 13 0.30 27.72 15.63
CA SER A 13 0.76 28.06 14.28
C SER A 13 2.28 28.16 14.20
N CYS A 14 2.90 27.31 13.39
CA CYS A 14 4.35 27.35 13.18
C CYS A 14 4.83 28.68 12.59
N SER A 15 4.06 29.29 11.69
CA SER A 15 4.39 30.61 11.13
C SER A 15 4.42 31.71 12.20
N TYR A 16 3.54 31.64 13.20
CA TYR A 16 3.51 32.60 14.30
C TYR A 16 4.78 32.49 15.15
N TYR A 17 5.17 31.28 15.56
CA TYR A 17 6.36 31.08 16.38
C TYR A 17 7.65 31.47 15.66
N PHE A 18 7.76 31.22 14.35
CA PHE A 18 8.91 31.76 13.57
C PHE A 18 8.86 33.28 13.39
N GLY A 19 7.66 33.88 13.34
CA GLY A 19 7.49 35.33 13.42
C GLY A 19 7.95 35.89 14.77
N LEU A 20 7.65 35.19 15.87
CA LEU A 20 8.10 35.51 17.22
C LEU A 20 9.62 35.38 17.34
N GLU A 21 10.23 34.30 16.86
CA GLU A 21 11.69 34.16 16.80
C GLU A 21 12.33 35.32 16.00
N GLU A 22 11.75 35.72 14.87
CA GLU A 22 12.24 36.86 14.07
C GLU A 22 12.11 38.19 14.82
N TYR A 23 11.03 38.42 15.55
CA TYR A 23 10.86 39.60 16.39
C TYR A 23 11.90 39.63 17.51
N LEU A 24 12.06 38.53 18.24
CA LEU A 24 12.96 38.45 19.39
C LEU A 24 14.42 38.65 18.99
N ILE A 25 14.87 38.08 17.87
CA ILE A 25 16.25 38.24 17.42
C ILE A 25 16.52 39.64 16.81
N LYS A 26 15.52 40.32 16.24
CA LYS A 26 15.73 41.60 15.52
C LYS A 26 15.39 42.84 16.34
N ASP A 27 14.35 42.78 17.15
CA ASP A 27 13.69 43.96 17.72
C ASP A 27 13.59 43.94 19.25
N TYR A 28 13.69 42.77 19.90
CA TYR A 28 13.64 42.71 21.36
C TYR A 28 14.89 43.33 21.98
N LYS A 29 14.66 44.33 22.83
CA LYS A 29 15.69 45.12 23.51
C LYS A 29 15.95 44.52 24.89
N GLY A 30 16.88 43.58 24.92
CA GLY A 30 17.37 42.92 26.12
C GLY A 30 18.68 42.19 25.82
N ASP A 31 19.54 42.12 26.83
CA ASP A 31 20.84 41.42 26.80
C ASP A 31 20.76 40.00 27.38
N ASP A 32 19.65 39.66 28.04
CA ASP A 32 19.40 38.33 28.60
C ASP A 32 19.07 37.30 27.51
N ASP A 33 19.51 36.06 27.73
CA ASP A 33 19.12 34.92 26.90
C ASP A 33 17.64 34.58 27.08
N ILE A 34 16.97 34.26 25.97
CA ILE A 34 15.53 34.00 25.92
C ILE A 34 15.29 32.54 25.55
N PHE A 35 14.39 31.89 26.29
CA PHE A 35 13.91 30.54 26.04
C PHE A 35 12.43 30.54 25.64
N LEU A 36 12.12 29.78 24.60
CA LEU A 36 10.77 29.47 24.15
C LEU A 36 10.58 27.96 24.21
N LEU A 37 9.39 27.53 24.62
CA LEU A 37 8.94 26.14 24.51
C LEU A 37 7.52 26.12 23.94
N TRP A 38 7.31 25.48 22.80
CA TRP A 38 6.07 25.61 22.04
C TRP A 38 5.70 24.32 21.31
N SER A 39 4.47 24.25 20.81
CA SER A 39 3.95 23.13 20.02
C SER A 39 3.02 23.63 18.92
N VAL A 40 2.92 22.87 17.83
CA VAL A 40 2.18 23.29 16.63
C VAL A 40 1.24 22.21 16.12
N ASN A 41 0.28 22.66 15.30
CA ASN A 41 -0.50 21.79 14.43
C ASN A 41 0.45 20.94 13.55
N PRO A 42 -0.01 19.78 13.04
CA PRO A 42 0.77 18.94 12.13
C PRO A 42 1.44 19.75 11.02
N THR A 43 2.77 19.83 11.03
CA THR A 43 3.57 20.69 10.15
C THR A 43 4.84 19.98 9.72
N VAL A 44 5.22 20.12 8.45
CA VAL A 44 6.58 19.86 7.96
C VAL A 44 7.36 21.17 7.92
N MET A 45 8.40 21.25 8.75
CA MET A 45 9.33 22.36 8.80
C MET A 45 10.49 22.14 7.84
N ILE A 46 10.55 22.93 6.76
CA ILE A 46 11.57 22.83 5.70
C ILE A 46 12.78 23.71 6.06
N GLY A 47 14.00 23.16 5.93
CA GLY A 47 15.23 23.93 6.15
C GLY A 47 15.39 25.04 5.12
N ARG A 48 16.01 26.16 5.51
CA ARG A 48 16.14 27.40 4.71
C ARG A 48 16.53 27.15 3.26
N HIS A 49 17.48 26.24 3.01
CA HIS A 49 18.08 26.00 1.70
C HIS A 49 17.54 24.76 0.98
N GLN A 50 16.59 24.03 1.55
CA GLN A 50 16.09 22.81 0.94
C GLN A 50 15.05 23.09 -0.15
N ILE A 51 14.99 22.21 -1.15
CA ILE A 51 13.99 22.28 -2.20
C ILE A 51 12.74 21.56 -1.71
N THR A 52 11.69 22.28 -1.35
CA THR A 52 10.49 21.74 -0.69
C THR A 52 9.91 20.54 -1.43
N THR A 53 9.78 20.63 -2.75
CA THR A 53 9.20 19.57 -3.59
C THR A 53 10.03 18.29 -3.64
N VAL A 54 11.29 18.31 -3.20
CA VAL A 54 12.17 17.14 -3.11
C VAL A 54 12.13 16.52 -1.71
N GLU A 55 11.84 17.31 -0.69
CA GLU A 55 11.88 16.88 0.72
C GLU A 55 10.57 16.33 1.26
N ILE A 56 9.44 16.58 0.58
CA ILE A 56 8.13 16.15 1.04
C ILE A 56 7.42 15.22 0.05
N ASP A 57 6.62 14.30 0.59
CA ASP A 57 5.53 13.69 -0.16
C ASP A 57 4.34 14.67 -0.18
N GLN A 58 4.28 15.48 -1.23
CA GLN A 58 3.22 16.48 -1.41
C GLN A 58 1.81 15.87 -1.35
N LYS A 59 1.64 14.62 -1.80
CA LYS A 59 0.33 13.97 -1.79
C LYS A 59 -0.06 13.61 -0.36
N TYR A 60 0.84 13.00 0.39
CA TYR A 60 0.59 12.63 1.78
C TYR A 60 0.29 13.86 2.64
N VAL A 61 1.10 14.91 2.49
CA VAL A 61 0.93 16.16 3.23
C VAL A 61 -0.44 16.79 2.97
N ASN A 62 -0.88 16.82 1.71
CA ASN A 62 -2.21 17.34 1.35
C ASN A 62 -3.36 16.45 1.86
N GLU A 63 -3.22 15.12 1.79
CA GLU A 63 -4.26 14.17 2.22
C GLU A 63 -4.48 14.18 3.74
N ASN A 64 -3.47 14.57 4.51
CA ASN A 64 -3.51 14.59 5.98
C ASN A 64 -3.57 16.02 6.57
N ASN A 65 -3.82 17.04 5.73
CA ASN A 65 -3.88 18.45 6.14
C ASN A 65 -2.65 18.91 6.96
N ILE A 66 -1.46 18.47 6.57
CA ILE A 66 -0.21 18.84 7.22
C ILE A 66 0.30 20.15 6.61
N GLU A 67 0.66 21.13 7.44
CA GLU A 67 1.19 22.41 6.97
C GLU A 67 2.63 22.27 6.46
N ILE A 68 3.09 23.22 5.63
CA ILE A 68 4.46 23.26 5.14
C ILE A 68 5.01 24.66 5.36
N ILE A 69 5.96 24.79 6.27
CA ILE A 69 6.54 26.08 6.64
C ILE A 69 8.06 25.98 6.52
N ARG A 70 8.67 26.93 5.82
CA ARG A 70 10.13 27.04 5.73
C ARG A 70 10.66 27.87 6.90
N ARG A 71 11.66 27.35 7.62
CA ARG A 71 12.31 28.07 8.71
C ARG A 71 13.48 28.93 8.23
N ASN A 72 13.95 29.83 9.10
CA ASN A 72 15.11 30.67 8.82
C ASN A 72 16.45 29.95 8.91
N SER A 73 16.54 28.85 9.66
CA SER A 73 17.74 28.05 9.86
C SER A 73 17.96 27.00 8.77
N GLY A 74 19.21 26.58 8.61
CA GLY A 74 19.58 25.45 7.75
C GLY A 74 19.16 24.09 8.33
N GLY A 75 19.69 23.00 7.78
CA GLY A 75 19.40 21.63 8.22
C GLY A 75 18.30 20.94 7.40
N GLY A 76 17.95 19.71 7.81
CA GLY A 76 16.98 18.86 7.11
C GLY A 76 15.52 19.19 7.40
N ALA A 77 14.61 18.54 6.68
CA ALA A 77 13.17 18.68 6.90
C ALA A 77 12.74 17.86 8.13
N VAL A 78 11.81 18.39 8.91
CA VAL A 78 11.33 17.75 10.15
C VAL A 78 9.81 17.82 10.20
N TYR A 79 9.17 16.74 10.63
CA TYR A 79 7.75 16.71 10.95
C TYR A 79 7.52 17.00 12.43
N THR A 80 6.50 17.79 12.73
CA THR A 80 6.09 18.15 14.10
C THR A 80 4.56 18.15 14.20
N ASP A 81 4.06 17.83 15.39
CA ASP A 81 2.64 17.87 15.77
C ASP A 81 2.54 18.16 17.27
N HIS A 82 1.35 18.05 17.86
CA HIS A 82 1.15 18.28 19.30
C HIS A 82 1.94 17.32 20.20
N GLY A 83 2.37 16.15 19.69
CA GLY A 83 3.23 15.21 20.41
C GLY A 83 4.72 15.55 20.32
N CYS A 84 5.08 16.65 19.64
CA CYS A 84 6.44 17.11 19.47
C CYS A 84 6.56 18.52 20.05
N LEU A 85 7.39 18.70 21.08
CA LEU A 85 7.71 20.05 21.58
C LEU A 85 8.83 20.66 20.74
N GLN A 86 8.77 21.95 20.53
CA GLN A 86 9.85 22.75 19.93
C GLN A 86 10.40 23.67 20.99
N PHE A 87 11.72 23.88 20.97
CA PHE A 87 12.36 24.85 21.83
C PHE A 87 13.22 25.80 21.02
N SER A 88 13.37 27.02 21.52
CA SER A 88 14.23 28.04 20.90
C SER A 88 14.96 28.82 21.98
N PHE A 89 16.27 28.96 21.82
CA PHE A 89 17.13 29.83 22.61
C PHE A 89 17.57 31.00 21.73
N ILE A 90 17.40 32.23 22.20
CA ILE A 90 17.87 33.45 21.54
C ILE A 90 18.92 34.08 22.43
N THR A 91 20.14 34.21 21.91
CA THR A 91 21.33 34.62 22.68
C THR A 91 22.25 35.50 21.83
N ASP A 92 23.19 36.20 22.49
CA ASP A 92 24.26 36.95 21.84
C ASP A 92 25.41 36.00 21.43
N LYS A 93 25.79 36.08 20.15
CA LYS A 93 26.81 35.23 19.54
C LYS A 93 28.17 35.32 20.26
N LYS A 94 28.49 36.46 20.88
CA LYS A 94 29.80 36.67 21.51
C LYS A 94 30.06 35.77 22.72
N TYR A 95 29.00 35.21 23.32
CA TYR A 95 29.12 34.35 24.49
C TYR A 95 29.30 32.86 24.15
N HIS A 96 29.31 32.47 22.88
CA HIS A 96 29.26 31.06 22.47
C HIS A 96 30.23 30.72 21.32
N GLU A 97 31.42 30.20 21.68
CA GLU A 97 32.39 29.63 20.73
C GLU A 97 32.03 28.19 20.29
N ASP A 98 31.30 27.44 21.14
CA ASP A 98 30.73 26.12 20.82
C ASP A 98 29.20 26.20 20.81
N ILE A 99 28.64 26.21 19.61
CA ILE A 99 27.25 26.60 19.33
C ILE A 99 26.23 25.58 19.84
N PHE A 100 26.58 24.29 19.86
CA PHE A 100 25.70 23.22 20.37
C PHE A 100 26.06 22.79 21.80
N GLY A 101 27.26 23.13 22.28
CA GLY A 101 27.74 22.78 23.61
C GLY A 101 27.17 23.60 24.77
N SER A 102 26.45 24.72 24.55
CA SER A 102 25.92 25.54 25.66
C SER A 102 24.45 25.29 25.96
N HIS A 103 23.53 25.69 25.09
CA HIS A 103 22.09 25.70 25.38
C HIS A 103 21.38 24.36 25.16
N VAL A 104 21.81 23.58 24.15
CA VAL A 104 21.28 22.22 23.97
C VAL A 104 21.66 21.32 25.16
N ASN A 105 22.74 21.64 25.86
CA ASN A 105 23.13 20.96 27.10
C ASN A 105 22.15 21.19 28.25
N GLU A 106 21.41 22.31 28.28
CA GLU A 106 20.36 22.52 29.28
C GLU A 106 19.20 21.54 29.06
N ILE A 107 18.80 21.33 27.79
CA ILE A 107 17.84 20.29 27.41
C ILE A 107 18.38 18.91 27.80
N ILE A 108 19.61 18.57 27.43
CA ILE A 108 20.22 17.27 27.76
C ILE A 108 20.29 17.05 29.28
N ALA A 109 20.67 18.06 30.05
CA ALA A 109 20.74 17.98 31.50
C ALA A 109 19.37 17.75 32.14
N ALA A 110 18.33 18.46 31.65
CA ALA A 110 16.95 18.25 32.09
C ALA A 110 16.47 16.82 31.76
N ILE A 111 16.71 16.33 30.53
CA ILE A 111 16.36 14.96 30.15
C ILE A 111 17.10 13.90 30.99
N ASN A 112 18.40 14.10 31.25
CA ASN A 112 19.21 13.20 32.07
C ASN A 112 18.72 13.10 33.53
N LYS A 113 18.18 14.18 34.10
CA LYS A 113 17.59 14.17 35.44
C LYS A 113 16.32 13.32 35.53
N LEU A 114 15.62 13.08 34.43
CA LEU A 114 14.51 12.14 34.34
C LEU A 114 14.98 10.67 34.25
N GLY A 115 16.29 10.40 34.32
CA GLY A 115 16.86 9.06 34.24
C GLY A 115 17.07 8.54 32.81
N LEU A 116 16.92 9.40 31.79
CA LEU A 116 17.17 9.06 30.40
C LEU A 116 18.59 9.46 30.00
N GLU A 117 19.44 8.53 29.56
CA GLU A 117 20.81 8.85 29.10
C GLU A 117 20.84 9.58 27.74
N ALA A 118 20.51 10.87 27.75
CA ALA A 118 20.55 11.74 26.59
C ALA A 118 21.98 12.18 26.27
N LYS A 119 22.38 12.06 24.99
CA LYS A 119 23.71 12.45 24.50
C LYS A 119 23.59 13.17 23.17
N PHE A 120 24.33 14.27 23.03
CA PHE A 120 24.51 14.95 21.75
C PHE A 120 25.42 14.11 20.84
N THR A 121 25.06 13.95 19.58
CA THR A 121 25.85 13.18 18.61
C THR A 121 25.83 13.82 17.21
N GLY A 122 26.86 13.49 16.42
CA GLY A 122 26.97 13.97 15.04
C GLY A 122 27.12 15.48 14.99
N ARG A 123 26.33 16.14 14.12
CA ARG A 123 26.38 17.59 13.92
C ARG A 123 25.36 18.37 14.74
N ASN A 124 24.20 17.77 15.03
CA ASN A 124 23.04 18.52 15.53
C ASN A 124 21.93 17.63 16.15
N ASP A 125 22.21 16.37 16.51
CA ASP A 125 21.18 15.42 16.95
C ASP A 125 21.36 15.03 18.43
N ILE A 126 20.26 14.80 19.15
CA ILE A 126 20.27 14.25 20.52
C ILE A 126 19.63 12.87 20.53
N LEU A 127 20.33 11.92 21.15
CA LEU A 127 19.96 10.52 21.18
C LEU A 127 19.73 10.05 22.60
N VAL A 128 18.78 9.14 22.78
CA VAL A 128 18.61 8.30 23.98
C VAL A 128 18.63 6.84 23.54
N ASN A 129 19.39 5.99 24.23
CA ASN A 129 19.53 4.57 23.88
C ASN A 129 19.87 4.34 22.39
N GLY A 130 20.75 5.18 21.83
CA GLY A 130 21.17 5.11 20.42
C GLY A 130 20.14 5.56 19.38
N ARG A 131 18.98 6.09 19.80
CA ARG A 131 17.90 6.56 18.93
C ARG A 131 17.68 8.06 19.08
N LYS A 132 17.51 8.77 17.97
CA LYS A 132 17.34 10.22 17.92
C LYS A 132 15.95 10.62 18.43
N PHE A 133 15.87 11.53 19.38
CA PHE A 133 14.60 12.14 19.79
C PHE A 133 14.54 13.64 19.55
N SER A 134 15.68 14.27 19.21
CA SER A 134 15.77 15.70 18.94
C SER A 134 16.70 15.98 17.78
N GLY A 135 16.31 16.92 16.91
CA GLY A 135 17.17 17.50 15.89
C GLY A 135 17.22 19.02 16.05
N ASN A 136 18.41 19.59 15.94
CA ASN A 136 18.68 20.99 16.25
C ASN A 136 19.13 21.75 15.00
N ALA A 137 18.91 23.05 14.99
CA ALA A 137 19.38 23.94 13.93
C ALA A 137 19.60 25.34 14.50
N GLU A 138 20.32 26.16 13.74
CA GLU A 138 20.63 27.53 14.14
C GLU A 138 20.51 28.51 12.98
N TYR A 139 20.33 29.78 13.31
CA TYR A 139 20.60 30.87 12.39
C TYR A 139 21.08 32.11 13.16
N ILE A 140 21.87 32.94 12.47
CA ILE A 140 22.47 34.15 13.03
C ILE A 140 21.84 35.36 12.35
N HIS A 141 21.57 36.40 13.13
CA HIS A 141 21.21 37.72 12.65
C HIS A 141 22.07 38.77 13.35
N LYS A 142 22.98 39.39 12.60
CA LYS A 142 24.00 40.31 13.13
C LYS A 142 24.83 39.63 14.24
N ASP A 143 24.70 40.13 15.46
CA ASP A 143 25.35 39.76 16.71
C ASP A 143 24.51 38.81 17.57
N LYS A 144 23.25 38.54 17.20
CA LYS A 144 22.40 37.57 17.89
C LYS A 144 22.27 36.26 17.10
N MET A 145 21.91 35.19 17.80
CA MET A 145 21.63 33.89 17.19
C MET A 145 20.40 33.23 17.81
N VAL A 146 19.73 32.41 17.00
CA VAL A 146 18.67 31.50 17.45
C VAL A 146 19.18 30.08 17.31
N ILE A 147 19.11 29.31 18.40
CA ILE A 147 19.34 27.87 18.45
C ILE A 147 18.01 27.23 18.76
N HIS A 148 17.47 26.43 17.86
CA HIS A 148 16.18 25.78 18.08
C HIS A 148 16.21 24.30 17.74
N GLY A 149 15.27 23.55 18.30
CA GLY A 149 15.21 22.11 18.13
C GLY A 149 13.84 21.56 18.40
N THR A 150 13.71 20.26 18.18
CA THR A 150 12.50 19.50 18.46
C THR A 150 12.73 18.49 19.57
N ILE A 151 11.67 18.05 20.25
CA ILE A 151 11.67 16.96 21.22
C ILE A 151 10.50 16.06 20.86
N LEU A 152 10.81 14.88 20.31
CA LEU A 152 9.84 13.83 20.04
C LEU A 152 9.39 13.21 21.36
N PHE A 153 8.26 13.67 21.88
CA PHE A 153 7.70 13.19 23.14
C PHE A 153 6.71 12.05 22.89
N ASP A 154 5.66 12.32 22.13
CA ASP A 154 4.65 11.35 21.69
C ASP A 154 4.10 11.69 20.28
N SER A 155 5.01 12.05 19.38
CA SER A 155 4.66 12.48 18.01
C SER A 155 4.19 11.31 17.14
N ASN A 156 3.32 11.58 16.17
CA ASN A 156 2.85 10.57 15.22
C ASN A 156 3.94 10.19 14.21
N LEU A 157 4.65 9.10 14.51
CA LEU A 157 5.75 8.62 13.68
C LEU A 157 5.31 8.16 12.28
N ASP A 158 4.04 7.79 12.08
CA ASP A 158 3.54 7.44 10.76
C ASP A 158 3.37 8.69 9.88
N HIS A 159 2.92 9.81 10.46
CA HIS A 159 2.92 11.10 9.76
C HIS A 159 4.33 11.62 9.50
N LEU A 160 5.26 11.44 10.43
CA LEU A 160 6.67 11.77 10.22
C LEU A 160 7.24 11.04 9.00
N ILE A 161 7.01 9.73 8.91
CA ILE A 161 7.53 8.90 7.81
C ILE A 161 6.78 9.19 6.51
N GLY A 162 5.47 9.37 6.57
CA GLY A 162 4.65 9.59 5.38
C GLY A 162 4.80 10.97 4.75
N SER A 163 5.14 11.99 5.54
CA SER A 163 5.24 13.37 5.07
C SER A 163 6.57 13.73 4.41
N LEU A 164 7.66 13.05 4.78
CA LEU A 164 9.01 13.31 4.27
C LEU A 164 9.37 12.32 3.14
N THR A 165 9.97 12.80 2.05
CA THR A 165 10.50 11.90 1.02
C THR A 165 11.80 11.26 1.53
N PRO A 166 11.91 9.91 1.56
CA PRO A 166 13.17 9.27 1.91
C PRO A 166 14.28 9.70 0.95
N ASP A 167 15.48 9.88 1.47
CA ASP A 167 16.71 9.99 0.68
C ASP A 167 16.71 8.89 -0.39
N LYS A 168 16.78 9.28 -1.67
CA LYS A 168 16.61 8.38 -2.83
C LYS A 168 17.61 7.22 -2.83
N SER A 169 18.73 7.38 -2.13
CA SER A 169 19.74 6.33 -1.91
C SER A 169 19.29 5.20 -0.96
N LYS A 170 18.15 5.35 -0.27
CA LYS A 170 17.69 4.45 0.79
C LYS A 170 16.30 3.86 0.53
N LEU A 171 15.73 3.97 -0.67
CA LEU A 171 14.39 3.47 -0.99
C LEU A 171 14.33 1.93 -1.08
N THR A 172 14.15 1.25 0.06
CA THR A 172 13.72 -0.16 0.17
C THR A 172 12.71 -0.31 1.30
N LYS A 173 11.91 -1.40 1.35
CA LYS A 173 11.01 -1.71 2.50
C LYS A 173 11.75 -1.72 3.85
N HIS A 174 13.06 -2.00 3.84
CA HIS A 174 13.92 -1.91 5.02
C HIS A 174 14.13 -0.48 5.54
N ALA A 175 13.81 0.55 4.75
CA ALA A 175 14.03 1.96 5.09
C ALA A 175 12.99 2.52 6.06
N ILE A 176 11.72 2.13 5.93
CA ILE A 176 10.64 2.52 6.83
C ILE A 176 10.86 1.90 8.22
N SER A 177 11.26 0.61 8.27
CA SER A 177 11.73 0.00 9.51
C SER A 177 13.03 0.64 10.01
N SER A 178 13.93 1.09 9.11
CA SER A 178 15.16 1.79 9.49
C SER A 178 14.88 3.17 10.12
N VAL A 179 13.91 3.94 9.63
CA VAL A 179 13.56 5.24 10.22
C VAL A 179 12.87 5.05 11.57
N LYS A 180 11.92 4.11 11.69
CA LYS A 180 11.34 3.73 13.01
C LYS A 180 12.40 3.20 14.00
N SER A 181 13.48 2.58 13.50
CA SER A 181 14.60 2.15 14.34
C SER A 181 15.59 3.27 14.72
N ARG A 182 15.53 4.44 14.05
CA ARG A 182 16.48 5.56 14.22
C ARG A 182 15.93 6.71 15.05
N VAL A 183 14.62 6.93 15.07
CA VAL A 183 13.97 7.97 15.90
C VAL A 183 13.12 7.37 17.01
N VAL A 184 12.88 8.11 18.09
CA VAL A 184 12.11 7.61 19.23
C VAL A 184 11.33 8.71 19.95
N ASN A 185 10.13 8.35 20.44
CA ASN A 185 9.31 9.15 21.34
C ASN A 185 9.73 8.89 22.80
N ILE A 186 10.23 9.91 23.50
CA ILE A 186 10.72 9.76 24.86
C ILE A 186 9.61 9.67 25.91
N GLY A 187 8.40 10.12 25.60
CA GLY A 187 7.24 10.03 26.51
C GLY A 187 6.92 8.59 26.91
N SER A 188 7.18 7.63 26.02
CA SER A 188 7.05 6.19 26.34
C SER A 188 8.07 5.67 27.37
N MET A 189 9.10 6.45 27.71
CA MET A 189 10.19 6.07 28.61
C MET A 189 10.11 6.75 29.99
N ILE A 190 9.14 7.65 30.19
CA ILE A 190 8.97 8.43 31.41
C ILE A 190 7.50 8.44 31.82
N ASP A 191 7.23 8.37 33.12
CA ASP A 191 5.86 8.35 33.65
C ASP A 191 5.32 9.78 33.81
N MET A 192 5.14 10.46 32.68
CA MET A 192 4.73 11.86 32.63
C MET A 192 3.95 12.11 31.34
N ASP A 193 2.86 12.89 31.42
CA ASP A 193 2.17 13.40 30.23
C ASP A 193 2.90 14.63 29.66
N ILE A 194 2.56 15.04 28.44
CA ILE A 194 3.28 16.10 27.73
C ILE A 194 3.16 17.46 28.43
N ASP A 195 2.04 17.74 29.10
CA ASP A 195 1.82 19.01 29.80
C ASP A 195 2.67 19.10 31.06
N LYS A 196 2.76 18.01 31.84
CA LYS A 196 3.70 17.93 32.97
C LYS A 196 5.14 18.02 32.49
N PHE A 197 5.47 17.40 31.36
CA PHE A 197 6.81 17.44 30.79
C PHE A 197 7.20 18.83 30.30
N TYR A 198 6.27 19.57 29.70
CA TYR A 198 6.44 20.98 29.36
C TYR A 198 6.81 21.79 30.61
N ASN A 199 6.01 21.69 31.67
CA ASN A 199 6.24 22.42 32.92
C ASN A 199 7.56 22.02 33.58
N TYR A 200 7.91 20.73 33.53
CA TYR A 200 9.18 20.20 34.01
C TYR A 200 10.37 20.88 33.30
N LEU A 201 10.37 20.91 31.96
CA LEU A 201 11.44 21.54 31.18
C LEU A 201 11.59 23.04 31.51
N VAL A 202 10.47 23.77 31.58
CA VAL A 202 10.48 25.19 31.93
C VAL A 202 11.10 25.44 33.32
N ASN A 203 10.76 24.59 34.30
CA ASN A 203 11.28 24.70 35.66
C ASN A 203 12.77 24.35 35.77
N GLU A 204 13.23 23.32 35.06
CA GLU A 204 14.63 22.86 35.11
C GLU A 204 15.62 23.82 34.48
N ILE A 205 15.20 24.50 33.41
CA ILE A 205 16.06 25.39 32.61
C ILE A 205 16.29 26.75 33.30
N LYS A 206 15.67 26.98 34.47
CA LYS A 206 15.76 28.20 35.31
C LYS A 206 15.36 29.48 34.57
N SER A 207 14.14 29.93 34.81
CA SER A 207 13.55 31.06 34.06
C SER A 207 12.91 32.14 34.94
N ILE A 208 12.96 33.39 34.45
CA ILE A 208 12.04 34.48 34.83
C ILE A 208 10.99 34.59 33.73
N GLU A 209 9.71 34.50 34.08
CA GLU A 209 8.62 34.51 33.09
C GLU A 209 8.32 35.93 32.59
N ILE A 210 8.16 36.05 31.27
CA ILE A 210 7.63 37.23 30.60
C ILE A 210 6.34 36.82 29.87
N PRO A 211 5.20 37.45 30.18
CA PRO A 211 3.95 37.20 29.48
C PRO A 211 4.07 37.56 27.99
N LEU A 212 3.49 36.74 27.10
CA LEU A 212 3.52 36.99 25.66
C LEU A 212 2.83 38.31 25.30
N GLU A 213 1.86 38.72 26.10
CA GLU A 213 1.05 39.94 25.97
C GLU A 213 1.87 41.24 26.14
N GLU A 214 3.05 41.16 26.77
CA GLU A 214 3.95 42.30 26.93
C GLU A 214 4.80 42.57 25.68
N LEU A 215 4.75 41.69 24.67
CA LEU A 215 5.53 41.81 23.45
C LEU A 215 4.80 42.63 22.37
N ASP A 216 5.56 43.15 21.39
CA ASP A 216 5.00 43.89 20.26
C ASP A 216 4.34 42.94 19.24
N HIS A 217 3.07 42.60 19.50
CA HIS A 217 2.27 41.72 18.65
C HIS A 217 2.18 42.19 17.19
N LYS A 218 2.18 43.50 16.95
CA LYS A 218 2.10 44.04 15.58
C LYS A 218 3.36 43.73 14.79
N LYS A 219 4.53 43.81 15.43
CA LYS A 219 5.79 43.37 14.80
C LYS A 219 5.85 41.86 14.61
N ILE A 220 5.40 41.08 15.61
CA ILE A 220 5.34 39.60 15.49
C ILE A 220 4.46 39.21 14.29
N GLU A 221 3.28 39.80 14.15
CA GLU A 221 2.38 39.56 13.02
C GLU A 221 3.02 39.99 11.68
N THR A 222 3.73 41.12 11.67
CA THR A 222 4.46 41.60 10.48
C THR A 222 5.51 40.57 10.02
N TYR A 223 6.31 40.03 10.94
CA TYR A 223 7.29 38.99 10.61
C TYR A 223 6.64 37.66 10.23
N THR A 224 5.49 37.33 10.83
CA THR A 224 4.72 36.12 10.53
C THR A 224 4.30 36.06 9.05
N GLN A 225 3.97 37.20 8.43
CA GLN A 225 3.49 37.25 7.04
C GLN A 225 4.42 36.56 6.05
N LYS A 226 5.73 36.67 6.23
CA LYS A 226 6.74 36.02 5.38
C LYS A 226 6.52 34.51 5.30
N PHE A 227 6.25 33.86 6.44
CA PHE A 227 6.09 32.42 6.58
C PHE A 227 4.77 31.90 6.02
N LEU A 228 3.80 32.77 5.76
CA LEU A 228 2.53 32.42 5.13
C LEU A 228 2.61 32.40 3.60
N THR A 229 3.70 32.91 3.01
CA THR A 229 3.81 33.02 1.56
C THR A 229 4.30 31.72 0.89
N LYS A 230 3.69 31.36 -0.24
CA LYS A 230 4.19 30.27 -1.09
C LYS A 230 5.60 30.57 -1.63
N GLU A 231 5.90 31.83 -1.91
CA GLU A 231 7.22 32.27 -2.37
C GLU A 231 8.31 31.90 -1.36
N TRP A 232 8.06 32.09 -0.07
CA TRP A 232 8.98 31.68 0.98
C TRP A 232 9.01 30.16 1.14
N ASN A 233 7.85 29.52 1.31
CA ASN A 233 7.79 28.10 1.66
C ASN A 233 8.26 27.17 0.53
N TYR A 234 8.06 27.54 -0.74
CA TYR A 234 8.46 26.76 -1.91
C TYR A 234 9.63 27.38 -2.71
N GLY A 235 10.02 28.61 -2.38
CA GLY A 235 11.10 29.34 -3.05
C GLY A 235 10.72 29.94 -4.42
N LYS A 236 11.65 30.72 -4.99
CA LYS A 236 11.73 30.96 -6.45
C LYS A 236 12.53 29.81 -7.06
N ASN A 237 11.90 28.92 -7.81
CA ASN A 237 12.53 27.78 -8.49
C ASN A 237 13.87 28.15 -9.16
N PRO A 238 15.04 27.84 -8.55
CA PRO A 238 16.34 28.18 -9.11
C PRO A 238 16.61 27.40 -10.39
N LYS A 239 17.55 27.88 -11.24
CA LYS A 239 18.02 27.09 -12.39
C LYS A 239 18.64 25.81 -11.82
N PHE A 240 18.13 24.65 -12.19
CA PHE A 240 18.77 23.37 -11.87
C PHE A 240 18.88 22.51 -13.12
N GLU A 241 19.94 21.71 -13.16
CA GLU A 241 20.28 20.83 -14.27
C GLU A 241 19.86 19.42 -13.88
N TYR A 242 19.08 18.77 -14.74
CA TYR A 242 18.62 17.40 -14.57
C TYR A 242 19.38 16.51 -15.56
N HIS A 243 20.10 15.53 -15.02
CA HIS A 243 20.83 14.55 -15.81
C HIS A 243 20.35 13.14 -15.47
N ASN A 244 20.07 12.32 -16.48
CA ASN A 244 19.77 10.90 -16.29
C ASN A 244 20.17 10.06 -17.49
N LYS A 245 20.55 8.80 -17.25
CA LYS A 245 20.93 7.84 -18.29
C LYS A 245 20.33 6.48 -17.99
N LEU A 246 19.56 5.94 -18.95
CA LEU A 246 18.96 4.60 -18.85
C LEU A 246 19.26 3.77 -20.10
N LYS A 247 19.27 2.44 -19.93
CA LYS A 247 19.48 1.48 -21.02
C LYS A 247 18.15 0.83 -21.41
N PHE A 248 17.77 0.97 -22.67
CA PHE A 248 16.56 0.38 -23.24
C PHE A 248 16.90 -0.62 -24.35
N PRO A 249 15.93 -1.42 -24.83
CA PRO A 249 16.10 -2.24 -26.03
C PRO A 249 16.50 -1.43 -27.28
N SER A 250 16.21 -0.12 -27.28
CA SER A 250 16.59 0.84 -28.31
C SER A 250 18.04 1.34 -28.22
N GLY A 251 18.75 1.04 -27.13
CA GLY A 251 20.06 1.60 -26.79
C GLY A 251 20.06 2.36 -25.45
N ASN A 252 21.24 2.81 -25.05
CA ASN A 252 21.45 3.80 -24.00
C ASN A 252 20.90 5.15 -24.43
N VAL A 253 20.08 5.76 -23.59
CA VAL A 253 19.54 7.12 -23.78
C VAL A 253 19.91 7.94 -22.56
N THR A 254 20.49 9.10 -22.79
CA THR A 254 20.93 10.09 -21.81
C THR A 254 20.16 11.38 -22.04
N VAL A 255 19.69 12.01 -20.98
CA VAL A 255 18.96 13.28 -21.03
C VAL A 255 19.64 14.30 -20.11
N ASP A 256 19.84 15.50 -20.66
CA ASP A 256 20.34 16.68 -19.95
C ASP A 256 19.29 17.78 -20.09
N VAL A 257 18.78 18.32 -18.97
CA VAL A 257 17.70 19.32 -19.00
C VAL A 257 18.03 20.51 -18.09
N ASP A 258 18.03 21.71 -18.66
CA ASP A 258 18.08 22.95 -17.90
C ASP A 258 16.65 23.36 -17.54
N ILE A 259 16.35 23.48 -16.24
CA ILE A 259 15.00 23.84 -15.77
C ILE A 259 15.07 25.17 -15.03
N LYS A 260 14.20 26.12 -15.39
CA LYS A 260 14.05 27.42 -14.72
C LYS A 260 12.57 27.75 -14.55
N ASN A 261 12.15 28.16 -13.34
CA ASN A 261 10.74 28.42 -13.04
C ASN A 261 9.83 27.22 -13.36
N ASN A 262 10.30 26.00 -13.06
CA ASN A 262 9.63 24.74 -13.39
C ASN A 262 9.34 24.54 -14.90
N LYS A 263 10.03 25.28 -15.78
CA LYS A 263 9.91 25.14 -17.22
C LYS A 263 11.24 24.72 -17.82
N VAL A 264 11.18 23.85 -18.83
CA VAL A 264 12.36 23.43 -19.60
C VAL A 264 12.89 24.65 -20.36
N LYS A 265 14.17 24.98 -20.13
CA LYS A 265 14.89 26.01 -20.87
C LYS A 265 15.73 25.41 -21.98
N ASN A 266 16.32 24.27 -21.71
CA ASN A 266 17.07 23.49 -22.68
C ASN A 266 16.88 22.01 -22.37
N ILE A 267 16.91 21.17 -23.40
CA ILE A 267 16.90 19.72 -23.26
C ILE A 267 17.82 19.16 -24.34
N ARG A 268 18.65 18.20 -23.96
CA ARG A 268 19.50 17.44 -24.88
C ARG A 268 19.30 15.97 -24.64
N ILE A 269 19.14 15.22 -25.72
CA ILE A 269 18.96 13.77 -25.72
C ILE A 269 20.14 13.20 -26.51
N THR A 270 20.97 12.39 -25.84
CA THR A 270 22.16 11.78 -26.43
C THR A 270 22.22 10.29 -26.12
N GLY A 271 22.95 9.51 -26.89
CA GLY A 271 23.01 8.07 -26.68
C GLY A 271 23.50 7.30 -27.90
N ASP A 272 23.45 5.98 -27.82
CA ASP A 272 23.80 5.04 -28.90
C ASP A 272 22.54 4.47 -29.59
N TYR A 273 21.38 5.13 -29.41
CA TYR A 273 20.13 4.75 -30.04
C TYR A 273 20.10 5.12 -31.53
N PHE A 274 19.30 4.36 -32.29
CA PHE A 274 19.04 4.69 -33.69
C PHE A 274 18.01 5.81 -33.81
N SER A 275 18.42 6.96 -34.33
CA SER A 275 17.54 8.09 -34.58
C SER A 275 16.88 7.99 -35.95
N LEU A 276 15.56 8.19 -36.01
CA LEU A 276 14.76 8.07 -37.25
C LEU A 276 14.42 9.43 -37.88
N LYS A 277 14.54 10.52 -37.11
CA LYS A 277 14.29 11.92 -37.49
C LYS A 277 15.29 12.81 -36.75
N LYS A 278 15.39 14.10 -37.09
CA LYS A 278 16.25 15.05 -36.38
C LYS A 278 15.83 15.17 -34.92
N ILE A 279 16.68 14.68 -34.00
CA ILE A 279 16.37 14.69 -32.56
C ILE A 279 16.16 16.11 -32.00
N GLN A 280 16.82 17.11 -32.59
CA GLN A 280 16.67 18.52 -32.20
C GLN A 280 15.22 19.02 -32.33
N GLU A 281 14.45 18.53 -33.31
CA GLU A 281 13.04 18.90 -33.47
C GLU A 281 12.20 18.36 -32.31
N PHE A 282 12.54 17.16 -31.83
CA PHE A 282 11.89 16.55 -30.68
C PHE A 282 12.28 17.26 -29.38
N GLU A 283 13.56 17.58 -29.19
CA GLU A 283 14.06 18.38 -28.06
C GLU A 283 13.36 19.74 -27.97
N ASN A 284 13.27 20.45 -29.09
CA ASN A 284 12.64 21.77 -29.17
C ASN A 284 11.17 21.75 -28.76
N ALA A 285 10.46 20.64 -28.97
CA ALA A 285 9.06 20.48 -28.58
C ALA A 285 8.85 20.53 -27.05
N PHE A 286 9.89 20.29 -26.26
CA PHE A 286 9.84 20.40 -24.80
C PHE A 286 10.30 21.76 -24.29
N ILE A 287 10.87 22.66 -25.10
CA ILE A 287 11.31 23.97 -24.62
C ILE A 287 10.10 24.83 -24.22
N GLY A 288 10.15 25.40 -23.02
CA GLY A 288 9.13 26.31 -22.48
C GLY A 288 7.94 25.63 -21.80
N ILE A 289 7.80 24.30 -21.90
CA ILE A 289 6.75 23.56 -21.19
C ILE A 289 7.14 23.34 -19.73
N GLU A 290 6.15 23.08 -18.87
CA GLU A 290 6.41 22.70 -17.49
C GLU A 290 7.11 21.34 -17.38
N PHE A 291 8.11 21.24 -16.50
CA PHE A 291 8.86 20.01 -16.24
C PHE A 291 8.05 19.03 -15.37
N THR A 292 6.95 18.55 -15.93
CA THR A 292 6.06 17.58 -15.29
C THR A 292 5.72 16.44 -16.26
N ARG A 293 5.41 15.27 -15.69
CA ARG A 293 5.03 14.09 -16.47
C ARG A 293 3.83 14.35 -17.38
N LYS A 294 2.84 15.11 -16.91
CA LYS A 294 1.63 15.44 -17.70
C LYS A 294 2.00 16.27 -18.93
N SER A 295 2.77 17.33 -18.75
CA SER A 295 3.17 18.22 -19.85
C SER A 295 4.05 17.50 -20.87
N PHE A 296 5.01 16.69 -20.41
CA PHE A 296 5.84 15.87 -21.29
C PHE A 296 4.99 14.82 -22.05
N LEU A 297 4.02 14.18 -21.39
CA LEU A 297 3.12 13.23 -22.03
C LEU A 297 2.30 13.90 -23.14
N GLU A 298 1.75 15.09 -22.93
CA GLU A 298 1.01 15.82 -23.98
C GLU A 298 1.89 16.10 -25.20
N VAL A 299 3.14 16.53 -25.01
CA VAL A 299 4.09 16.71 -26.12
C VAL A 299 4.36 15.39 -26.85
N THR A 300 4.48 14.27 -26.12
CA THR A 300 4.70 12.96 -26.77
C THR A 300 3.49 12.41 -27.53
N LYS A 301 2.29 12.98 -27.34
CA LYS A 301 1.10 12.62 -28.15
C LYS A 301 1.16 13.26 -29.54
N SER A 302 1.60 14.51 -29.62
CA SER A 302 1.76 15.23 -30.90
C SER A 302 3.08 14.88 -31.58
N SER A 303 4.15 14.66 -30.82
CA SER A 303 5.47 14.23 -31.29
C SER A 303 5.79 12.83 -30.75
N LYS A 304 5.39 11.79 -31.50
CA LYS A 304 5.51 10.40 -31.03
C LYS A 304 6.98 10.00 -30.88
N VAL A 305 7.38 9.58 -29.67
CA VAL A 305 8.75 9.16 -29.33
C VAL A 305 9.35 8.19 -30.36
N ARG A 306 8.57 7.17 -30.75
CA ARG A 306 8.98 6.13 -31.70
C ARG A 306 9.31 6.63 -33.11
N GLU A 307 8.92 7.85 -33.45
CA GLU A 307 9.26 8.48 -34.74
C GLU A 307 10.64 9.16 -34.71
N TYR A 308 11.21 9.37 -33.52
CA TYR A 308 12.51 10.01 -33.34
C TYR A 308 13.57 9.03 -32.85
N ILE A 309 13.19 8.09 -31.97
CA ILE A 309 14.08 7.07 -31.39
C ILE A 309 13.48 5.69 -31.67
N TYR A 310 14.20 4.89 -32.47
CA TYR A 310 13.74 3.56 -32.88
C TYR A 310 13.48 2.65 -31.68
N LYS A 311 12.29 2.02 -31.63
CA LYS A 311 11.84 1.08 -30.57
C LYS A 311 11.71 1.65 -29.15
N LEU A 312 11.94 2.94 -28.91
CA LEU A 312 11.69 3.54 -27.59
C LEU A 312 10.21 3.89 -27.42
N LYS A 313 9.57 3.33 -26.39
CA LYS A 313 8.16 3.62 -26.07
C LYS A 313 8.04 4.94 -25.31
N THR A 314 6.89 5.60 -25.43
CA THR A 314 6.59 6.82 -24.66
C THR A 314 6.76 6.63 -23.15
N ARG A 315 6.37 5.46 -22.62
CA ARG A 315 6.53 5.17 -21.19
C ARG A 315 7.99 5.16 -20.74
N GLU A 316 8.83 4.48 -21.50
CA GLU A 316 10.29 4.36 -21.28
C GLU A 316 10.96 5.73 -21.42
N PHE A 317 10.54 6.53 -22.40
CA PHE A 317 11.02 7.90 -22.53
C PHE A 317 10.64 8.78 -21.33
N LEU A 318 9.41 8.68 -20.81
CA LEU A 318 9.01 9.44 -19.63
C LEU A 318 9.71 8.98 -18.34
N GLU A 319 10.17 7.73 -18.31
CA GLU A 319 10.98 7.16 -17.22
C GLU A 319 12.32 7.88 -17.06
N LEU A 320 12.92 8.33 -18.17
CA LEU A 320 14.17 9.09 -18.17
C LEU A 320 14.09 10.39 -17.36
N PHE A 321 12.90 10.94 -17.12
CA PHE A 321 12.73 12.22 -16.42
C PHE A 321 12.06 12.08 -15.06
N PHE A 322 11.14 11.12 -14.93
CA PHE A 322 10.23 11.03 -13.78
C PHE A 322 10.29 9.68 -13.06
N GLY A 323 11.26 8.83 -13.41
CA GLY A 323 11.38 7.46 -12.91
C GLY A 323 10.26 6.54 -13.39
N GLU A 324 10.34 5.27 -12.97
CA GLU A 324 9.19 4.37 -13.10
C GLU A 324 8.06 4.91 -12.23
N VAL A 325 6.85 4.96 -12.79
CA VAL A 325 5.68 5.16 -11.94
C VAL A 325 5.61 3.90 -11.08
N GLU A 326 5.96 4.02 -9.79
CA GLU A 326 5.49 3.06 -8.79
C GLU A 326 4.02 2.85 -9.09
N LYS A 327 3.62 1.60 -9.33
CA LYS A 327 2.21 1.26 -9.43
C LYS A 327 1.57 1.69 -8.12
N LYS A 328 1.04 2.92 -8.07
CA LYS A 328 0.02 3.32 -7.11
C LYS A 328 -0.94 2.15 -7.12
N ARG A 329 -1.09 1.46 -5.99
CA ARG A 329 -2.12 0.42 -5.81
C ARG A 329 -3.35 0.96 -6.51
N SER A 330 -3.73 0.31 -7.59
CA SER A 330 -4.83 0.78 -8.38
C SER A 330 -5.99 0.91 -7.40
N LYS A 331 -6.61 2.10 -7.33
CA LYS A 331 -7.85 2.23 -6.57
C LYS A 331 -8.80 1.22 -7.19
N LYS A 332 -9.47 0.39 -6.37
CA LYS A 332 -10.50 -0.53 -6.86
C LYS A 332 -11.47 0.27 -7.75
N PRO A 333 -11.56 -0.04 -9.05
CA PRO A 333 -12.46 0.65 -9.97
C PRO A 333 -13.90 0.56 -9.48
N ASP A 334 -14.74 1.49 -9.91
CA ASP A 334 -16.12 1.57 -9.46
C ASP A 334 -16.91 0.28 -9.76
N PHE A 335 -16.61 -0.41 -10.87
CA PHE A 335 -17.25 -1.69 -11.21
C PHE A 335 -16.90 -2.86 -10.27
N LEU A 336 -15.93 -2.69 -9.36
CA LEU A 336 -15.60 -3.65 -8.29
C LEU A 336 -16.19 -3.27 -6.94
N LYS A 337 -16.90 -2.14 -6.85
CA LYS A 337 -17.54 -1.70 -5.60
C LYS A 337 -18.93 -2.31 -5.47
N ILE A 338 -19.25 -2.83 -4.29
CA ILE A 338 -20.58 -3.36 -3.94
C ILE A 338 -21.23 -2.48 -2.86
N ASN A 339 -22.56 -2.35 -2.91
CA ASN A 339 -23.33 -1.63 -1.89
C ASN A 339 -23.59 -2.54 -0.67
N LEU A 340 -23.10 -2.15 0.50
CA LEU A 340 -23.19 -2.95 1.72
C LEU A 340 -24.55 -2.86 2.44
N ALA A 341 -25.41 -1.90 2.08
CA ALA A 341 -26.65 -1.62 2.80
C ALA A 341 -27.71 -2.73 2.67
N ASP A 342 -27.72 -3.49 1.56
CA ASP A 342 -28.71 -4.54 1.30
C ASP A 342 -28.42 -5.88 2.04
N LEU A 343 -27.31 -5.98 2.77
CA LEU A 343 -26.81 -7.23 3.37
C LEU A 343 -27.49 -7.68 4.68
N ASN A 344 -28.21 -6.83 5.41
CA ASN A 344 -28.33 -7.08 6.86
C ASN A 344 -29.36 -8.13 7.32
N LYS A 345 -30.46 -8.39 6.59
CA LYS A 345 -31.52 -9.31 7.09
C LYS A 345 -31.33 -10.77 6.65
N LYS A 346 -31.27 -11.04 5.33
CA LYS A 346 -31.13 -12.42 4.79
C LYS A 346 -29.79 -13.07 5.12
N THR A 347 -28.70 -12.29 5.18
CA THR A 347 -27.37 -12.80 5.56
C THR A 347 -27.36 -13.33 6.99
N LYS A 348 -28.14 -12.71 7.90
CA LYS A 348 -28.21 -13.13 9.30
C LYS A 348 -28.87 -14.51 9.44
N GLU A 349 -29.97 -14.74 8.72
CA GLU A 349 -30.69 -16.03 8.73
C GLU A 349 -29.80 -17.18 8.20
N ILE A 350 -29.08 -16.93 7.10
CA ILE A 350 -28.16 -17.92 6.50
C ILE A 350 -26.99 -18.21 7.44
N ARG A 351 -26.41 -17.18 8.06
CA ARG A 351 -25.34 -17.36 9.06
C ARG A 351 -25.80 -18.20 10.25
N THR A 352 -27.01 -17.93 10.77
CA THR A 352 -27.60 -18.71 11.85
C THR A 352 -27.77 -20.17 11.44
N LEU A 353 -28.30 -20.42 10.24
CA LEU A 353 -28.50 -21.79 9.73
C LEU A 353 -27.17 -22.56 9.59
N LEU A 354 -26.14 -21.92 9.03
CA LEU A 354 -24.81 -22.54 8.88
C LEU A 354 -24.21 -22.88 10.24
N ASN A 355 -24.27 -21.94 11.19
CA ASN A 355 -23.77 -22.14 12.55
C ASN A 355 -24.53 -23.26 13.29
N GLN A 356 -25.85 -23.31 13.16
CA GLN A 356 -26.68 -24.36 13.78
C GLN A 356 -26.39 -25.76 13.24
N ASN A 357 -25.89 -25.87 12.01
CA ASN A 357 -25.56 -27.15 11.40
C ASN A 357 -24.05 -27.45 11.43
N HIS A 358 -23.24 -26.65 12.13
CA HIS A 358 -21.78 -26.80 12.18
C HIS A 358 -21.13 -26.86 10.78
N LEU A 359 -21.61 -26.04 9.85
CA LEU A 359 -21.11 -26.00 8.47
C LEU A 359 -20.32 -24.71 8.21
N HIS A 360 -19.33 -24.84 7.34
CA HIS A 360 -18.53 -23.71 6.87
C HIS A 360 -18.83 -23.41 5.40
N THR A 361 -18.67 -22.15 5.02
CA THR A 361 -18.74 -21.74 3.60
C THR A 361 -17.48 -20.98 3.23
N VAL A 362 -16.88 -21.32 2.09
CA VAL A 362 -15.76 -20.54 1.54
C VAL A 362 -16.14 -19.08 1.30
N CYS A 363 -17.43 -18.83 1.10
CA CYS A 363 -18.02 -17.51 1.04
C CYS A 363 -17.68 -16.65 2.27
N GLN A 364 -17.85 -17.20 3.48
CA GLN A 364 -17.55 -16.50 4.74
C GLN A 364 -16.04 -16.38 4.96
N GLU A 365 -15.31 -17.49 4.79
CA GLU A 365 -13.88 -17.54 5.09
C GLU A 365 -13.04 -16.74 4.09
N ALA A 366 -13.48 -16.59 2.84
CA ALA A 366 -12.78 -15.83 1.80
C ALA A 366 -13.37 -14.43 1.56
N SER A 367 -14.19 -13.91 2.49
CA SER A 367 -14.80 -12.57 2.41
C SER A 367 -15.47 -12.27 1.06
N CYS A 368 -16.20 -13.25 0.52
CA CYS A 368 -16.73 -13.18 -0.85
C CYS A 368 -17.77 -12.04 -0.99
N PRO A 369 -17.68 -11.18 -2.00
CA PRO A 369 -18.65 -10.11 -2.22
C PRO A 369 -20.00 -10.60 -2.78
N ASN A 370 -20.06 -11.82 -3.35
CA ASN A 370 -21.22 -12.31 -4.11
C ASN A 370 -22.23 -13.12 -3.28
N GLN A 371 -22.08 -13.14 -1.95
CA GLN A 371 -22.83 -14.06 -1.07
C GLN A 371 -24.34 -13.95 -1.25
N LEU A 372 -24.89 -12.74 -1.14
CA LEU A 372 -26.32 -12.49 -1.23
C LEU A 372 -26.95 -12.99 -2.53
N GLU A 373 -26.30 -12.70 -3.65
CA GLU A 373 -26.82 -13.05 -4.97
C GLU A 373 -26.83 -14.56 -5.16
N CYS A 374 -25.74 -15.24 -4.80
CA CYS A 374 -25.66 -16.70 -4.88
C CYS A 374 -26.77 -17.36 -4.06
N PHE A 375 -26.93 -16.96 -2.80
CA PHE A 375 -27.96 -17.52 -1.94
C PHE A 375 -29.39 -17.24 -2.44
N SER A 376 -29.65 -16.02 -2.94
CA SER A 376 -30.96 -15.67 -3.51
C SER A 376 -31.30 -16.52 -4.74
N ASN A 377 -30.29 -16.96 -5.49
CA ASN A 377 -30.41 -17.86 -6.63
C ASN A 377 -30.42 -19.35 -6.26
N LYS A 378 -30.64 -19.70 -4.98
CA LYS A 378 -30.69 -21.09 -4.48
C LYS A 378 -29.44 -21.91 -4.83
N THR A 379 -28.28 -21.25 -4.77
CA THR A 379 -26.95 -21.85 -4.95
C THR A 379 -26.06 -21.48 -3.76
N ALA A 380 -25.35 -22.46 -3.19
CA ALA A 380 -24.42 -22.22 -2.09
C ALA A 380 -23.13 -23.01 -2.29
N THR A 381 -22.04 -22.50 -1.73
CA THR A 381 -20.75 -23.20 -1.70
C THR A 381 -20.37 -23.55 -0.27
N PHE A 382 -20.33 -24.84 0.02
CA PHE A 382 -19.93 -25.37 1.32
C PHE A 382 -18.45 -25.71 1.31
N MET A 383 -17.77 -25.45 2.42
CA MET A 383 -16.39 -25.84 2.63
C MET A 383 -16.36 -26.96 3.67
N ILE A 384 -16.04 -28.18 3.21
CA ILE A 384 -15.95 -29.37 4.04
C ILE A 384 -14.53 -29.56 4.61
N LEU A 385 -14.37 -30.49 5.55
CA LEU A 385 -13.09 -30.84 6.18
C LEU A 385 -12.51 -29.77 7.12
N GLY A 386 -13.35 -28.83 7.56
CA GLY A 386 -13.00 -27.75 8.50
C GLY A 386 -12.49 -26.48 7.82
N THR A 387 -11.92 -25.57 8.62
CA THR A 387 -11.49 -24.22 8.18
C THR A 387 -9.99 -24.02 8.08
N ARG A 388 -9.19 -24.98 8.56
CA ARG A 388 -7.72 -24.88 8.57
C ARG A 388 -7.10 -25.67 7.44
N CYS A 389 -6.32 -24.99 6.61
CA CYS A 389 -5.65 -25.57 5.46
C CYS A 389 -4.22 -26.00 5.79
N THR A 390 -3.83 -27.19 5.32
CA THR A 390 -2.44 -27.67 5.39
C THR A 390 -1.48 -26.94 4.44
N ARG A 391 -2.01 -26.13 3.52
CA ARG A 391 -1.24 -25.33 2.54
C ARG A 391 -1.43 -23.84 2.79
N ASN A 392 -0.42 -23.04 2.45
CA ASN A 392 -0.39 -21.59 2.62
C ASN A 392 -0.24 -20.84 1.27
N CYS A 393 -1.26 -20.95 0.42
CA CYS A 393 -1.27 -20.27 -0.90
C CYS A 393 -1.25 -18.75 -0.74
N ARG A 394 -0.37 -18.04 -1.47
CA ARG A 394 -0.12 -16.60 -1.26
C ARG A 394 -1.27 -15.66 -1.62
N PHE A 395 -2.35 -16.18 -2.20
CA PHE A 395 -3.55 -15.42 -2.58
C PHE A 395 -4.76 -15.69 -1.65
N CYS A 396 -4.68 -16.73 -0.81
CA CYS A 396 -5.83 -17.31 -0.14
C CYS A 396 -5.91 -16.84 1.31
N ASP A 397 -7.08 -16.36 1.72
CA ASP A 397 -7.32 -15.82 3.08
C ASP A 397 -7.75 -16.90 4.10
N VAL A 398 -7.79 -18.17 3.67
CA VAL A 398 -8.14 -19.29 4.56
C VAL A 398 -6.99 -19.56 5.53
N GLU A 399 -7.31 -19.73 6.81
CA GLU A 399 -6.32 -19.93 7.88
C GLU A 399 -5.43 -21.16 7.58
N HIS A 400 -4.12 -20.94 7.53
CA HIS A 400 -3.14 -22.01 7.47
C HIS A 400 -2.83 -22.54 8.88
N GLY A 401 -2.81 -23.86 9.06
CA GLY A 401 -2.41 -24.46 10.31
C GLY A 401 -2.75 -25.94 10.42
N LYS A 402 -2.57 -26.51 11.61
CA LYS A 402 -2.92 -27.92 11.88
C LYS A 402 -4.44 -28.11 11.87
N PRO A 403 -5.00 -28.93 10.96
CA PRO A 403 -6.44 -29.17 10.91
C PRO A 403 -6.93 -30.01 12.10
N MET A 404 -8.24 -29.93 12.37
CA MET A 404 -8.91 -30.87 13.27
C MET A 404 -9.27 -32.18 12.54
N ALA A 405 -9.66 -33.20 13.32
CA ALA A 405 -10.22 -34.41 12.74
C ALA A 405 -11.49 -34.09 11.93
N PRO A 406 -11.69 -34.70 10.74
CA PRO A 406 -12.93 -34.53 9.97
C PRO A 406 -14.17 -34.88 10.80
N ASP A 407 -15.21 -34.05 10.72
CA ASP A 407 -16.49 -34.33 11.37
C ASP A 407 -17.26 -35.40 10.57
N LYS A 408 -17.52 -36.54 11.20
CA LYS A 408 -18.25 -37.65 10.60
C LYS A 408 -19.71 -37.31 10.29
N ASN A 409 -20.29 -36.31 10.97
CA ASN A 409 -21.67 -35.87 10.75
C ASN A 409 -21.79 -34.79 9.67
N GLU A 410 -20.67 -34.29 9.13
CA GLU A 410 -20.66 -33.23 8.11
C GLU A 410 -21.52 -33.57 6.87
N PRO A 411 -21.51 -34.81 6.32
CA PRO A 411 -22.41 -35.19 5.24
C PRO A 411 -23.90 -35.05 5.58
N ASP A 412 -24.32 -35.52 6.77
CA ASP A 412 -25.73 -35.43 7.20
C ASP A 412 -26.16 -33.99 7.46
N ASN A 413 -25.28 -33.19 8.06
CA ASN A 413 -25.53 -31.77 8.30
C ASN A 413 -25.66 -30.99 6.98
N LEU A 414 -24.84 -31.33 5.99
CA LEU A 414 -24.90 -30.71 4.67
C LEU A 414 -26.22 -31.07 3.97
N VAL A 415 -26.69 -32.31 4.04
CA VAL A 415 -28.03 -32.70 3.54
C VAL A 415 -29.14 -31.88 4.20
N LYS A 416 -29.11 -31.72 5.53
CA LYS A 416 -30.11 -30.92 6.26
C LYS A 416 -30.13 -29.48 5.74
N ALA A 417 -28.96 -28.85 5.61
CA ALA A 417 -28.85 -27.49 5.11
C ALA A 417 -29.39 -27.37 3.67
N VAL A 418 -29.04 -28.31 2.78
CA VAL A 418 -29.51 -28.31 1.38
C VAL A 418 -31.03 -28.42 1.31
N LYS A 419 -31.65 -29.30 2.11
CA LYS A 419 -33.11 -29.46 2.19
C LYS A 419 -33.80 -28.20 2.71
N VAL A 420 -33.30 -27.65 3.83
CA VAL A 420 -33.87 -26.44 4.45
C VAL A 420 -33.79 -25.23 3.51
N MET A 421 -32.68 -25.09 2.78
CA MET A 421 -32.46 -23.99 1.86
C MET A 421 -33.10 -24.19 0.48
N GLY A 422 -33.58 -25.40 0.17
CA GLY A 422 -34.17 -25.76 -1.12
C GLY A 422 -33.24 -25.51 -2.31
N LEU A 423 -31.95 -25.86 -2.16
CA LEU A 423 -30.93 -25.59 -3.19
C LEU A 423 -31.12 -26.48 -4.42
N LYS A 424 -31.00 -25.89 -5.61
CA LYS A 424 -31.06 -26.61 -6.90
C LYS A 424 -29.68 -27.06 -7.40
N HIS A 425 -28.65 -26.36 -6.95
CA HIS A 425 -27.27 -26.63 -7.28
C HIS A 425 -26.40 -26.34 -6.06
N ILE A 426 -25.46 -27.23 -5.79
CA ILE A 426 -24.55 -27.12 -4.67
C ILE A 426 -23.12 -27.24 -5.17
N VAL A 427 -22.25 -26.39 -4.62
CA VAL A 427 -20.81 -26.49 -4.84
C VAL A 427 -20.17 -26.92 -3.52
N ILE A 428 -19.36 -27.97 -3.54
CA ILE A 428 -18.61 -28.44 -2.38
C ILE A 428 -17.13 -28.20 -2.65
N THR A 429 -16.47 -27.45 -1.79
CA THR A 429 -15.01 -27.28 -1.79
C THR A 429 -14.45 -27.74 -0.46
N SER A 430 -13.13 -27.81 -0.32
CA SER A 430 -12.50 -28.12 0.96
C SER A 430 -11.25 -27.29 1.17
N VAL A 431 -10.83 -27.22 2.43
CA VAL A 431 -9.42 -26.98 2.74
C VAL A 431 -8.58 -28.16 2.22
N THR A 432 -7.28 -27.93 2.05
CA THR A 432 -6.37 -29.04 1.72
C THR A 432 -6.02 -29.82 2.98
N ARG A 433 -6.04 -31.16 2.88
CA ARG A 433 -5.82 -32.10 3.98
C ARG A 433 -4.67 -33.05 3.70
N ASP A 434 -3.48 -32.49 3.41
CA ASP A 434 -2.26 -33.27 3.18
C ASP A 434 -1.82 -34.08 4.43
N ASP A 435 -2.44 -33.83 5.59
CA ASP A 435 -2.29 -34.59 6.83
C ASP A 435 -3.02 -35.94 6.83
N LEU A 436 -3.98 -36.16 5.93
CA LEU A 436 -4.75 -37.39 5.82
C LEU A 436 -4.16 -38.33 4.76
N LEU A 437 -4.16 -39.64 5.03
CA LEU A 437 -3.63 -40.66 4.11
C LEU A 437 -4.30 -40.67 2.73
N ASP A 438 -5.55 -40.23 2.65
CA ASP A 438 -6.33 -40.17 1.41
C ASP A 438 -6.59 -38.74 0.93
N TYR A 439 -5.89 -37.76 1.53
CA TYR A 439 -6.02 -36.33 1.24
C TYR A 439 -7.45 -35.77 1.41
N GLY A 440 -8.32 -36.47 2.16
CA GLY A 440 -9.74 -36.13 2.34
C GLY A 440 -10.68 -36.65 1.25
N SER A 441 -10.18 -37.40 0.26
CA SER A 441 -10.99 -37.88 -0.87
C SER A 441 -12.14 -38.80 -0.49
N LYS A 442 -12.02 -39.64 0.56
CA LYS A 442 -13.15 -40.44 1.07
C LYS A 442 -14.28 -39.55 1.59
N HIS A 443 -13.95 -38.47 2.27
CA HIS A 443 -14.94 -37.55 2.81
C HIS A 443 -15.74 -36.84 1.72
N PHE A 444 -15.09 -36.44 0.62
CA PHE A 444 -15.79 -35.97 -0.58
C PHE A 444 -16.80 -37.02 -1.09
N VAL A 445 -16.42 -38.30 -1.13
CA VAL A 445 -17.32 -39.38 -1.56
C VAL A 445 -18.48 -39.59 -0.61
N ASP A 446 -18.25 -39.54 0.70
CA ASP A 446 -19.31 -39.68 1.70
C ASP A 446 -20.35 -38.56 1.54
N VAL A 447 -19.89 -37.32 1.35
CA VAL A 447 -20.74 -36.15 1.08
C VAL A 447 -21.51 -36.31 -0.24
N ILE A 448 -20.84 -36.62 -1.35
CA ILE A 448 -21.49 -36.77 -2.66
C ILE A 448 -22.53 -37.89 -2.62
N THR A 449 -22.17 -39.05 -2.08
CA THR A 449 -23.05 -40.22 -1.98
C THR A 449 -24.30 -39.90 -1.18
N LYS A 450 -24.13 -39.28 0.00
CA LYS A 450 -25.24 -38.93 0.88
C LYS A 450 -26.19 -37.93 0.23
N LEU A 451 -25.65 -36.90 -0.43
CA LEU A 451 -26.46 -35.91 -1.15
C LEU A 451 -27.25 -36.53 -2.30
N LYS A 452 -26.63 -37.41 -3.10
CA LYS A 452 -27.34 -38.08 -4.19
C LYS A 452 -28.48 -38.96 -3.71
N GLN A 453 -28.32 -39.60 -2.56
CA GLN A 453 -29.36 -40.42 -1.95
C GLN A 453 -30.53 -39.57 -1.44
N GLU A 454 -30.23 -38.45 -0.78
CA GLU A 454 -31.21 -37.69 0.00
C GLU A 454 -31.84 -36.51 -0.74
N VAL A 455 -31.16 -35.98 -1.76
CA VAL A 455 -31.58 -34.83 -2.58
C VAL A 455 -31.27 -35.07 -4.07
N PRO A 456 -31.83 -36.12 -4.70
CA PRO A 456 -31.45 -36.56 -6.06
C PRO A 456 -31.74 -35.55 -7.17
N ASN A 457 -32.59 -34.56 -6.93
CA ASN A 457 -32.91 -33.50 -7.90
C ASN A 457 -31.95 -32.29 -7.84
N THR A 458 -31.00 -32.30 -6.90
CA THR A 458 -30.01 -31.24 -6.72
C THR A 458 -28.72 -31.64 -7.43
N THR A 459 -28.22 -30.76 -8.28
CA THR A 459 -26.96 -30.97 -9.00
C THR A 459 -25.75 -30.64 -8.11
N ILE A 460 -24.67 -31.42 -8.24
CA ILE A 460 -23.51 -31.41 -7.36
C ILE A 460 -22.25 -31.07 -8.16
N GLU A 461 -21.66 -29.91 -7.89
CA GLU A 461 -20.30 -29.56 -8.31
C GLU A 461 -19.34 -29.76 -7.14
N VAL A 462 -18.17 -30.36 -7.39
CA VAL A 462 -17.10 -30.46 -6.40
C VAL A 462 -15.84 -29.74 -6.87
N LEU A 463 -15.38 -28.74 -6.11
CA LEU A 463 -14.10 -28.08 -6.27
C LEU A 463 -13.06 -28.79 -5.41
N ILE A 464 -12.26 -29.65 -6.03
CA ILE A 464 -11.31 -30.53 -5.33
C ILE A 464 -9.91 -29.93 -5.26
N PRO A 465 -9.12 -30.24 -4.22
CA PRO A 465 -7.68 -30.05 -4.26
C PRO A 465 -7.04 -31.01 -5.27
N ASP A 466 -5.73 -30.92 -5.46
CA ASP A 466 -5.00 -31.81 -6.39
C ASP A 466 -4.71 -33.19 -5.81
N PHE A 467 -5.00 -33.43 -4.52
CA PHE A 467 -4.67 -34.64 -3.77
C PHE A 467 -3.20 -35.08 -3.93
N MET A 468 -2.28 -34.10 -4.08
CA MET A 468 -0.86 -34.36 -4.39
C MET A 468 -0.64 -35.18 -5.69
N GLY A 469 -1.65 -35.26 -6.56
CA GLY A 469 -1.63 -36.04 -7.78
C GLY A 469 -1.94 -37.53 -7.57
N ASP A 470 -2.46 -37.91 -6.40
CA ASP A 470 -2.83 -39.28 -6.09
C ASP A 470 -3.98 -39.77 -6.99
N PHE A 471 -3.68 -40.74 -7.84
CA PHE A 471 -4.61 -41.25 -8.83
C PHE A 471 -5.83 -41.93 -8.19
N ASP A 472 -5.64 -42.66 -7.08
CA ASP A 472 -6.72 -43.38 -6.42
C ASP A 472 -7.69 -42.43 -5.70
N ALA A 473 -7.20 -41.34 -5.13
CA ALA A 473 -8.00 -40.25 -4.56
C ALA A 473 -8.86 -39.59 -5.64
N ILE A 474 -8.27 -39.21 -6.78
CA ILE A 474 -9.01 -38.63 -7.92
C ILE A 474 -10.07 -39.62 -8.42
N LYS A 475 -9.67 -40.87 -8.66
CA LYS A 475 -10.56 -41.94 -9.12
C LYS A 475 -11.71 -42.21 -8.16
N ARG A 476 -11.47 -42.12 -6.85
CA ARG A 476 -12.50 -42.28 -5.83
C ARG A 476 -13.58 -41.22 -5.97
N VAL A 477 -13.20 -39.94 -6.11
CA VAL A 477 -14.15 -38.83 -6.29
C VAL A 477 -14.91 -38.97 -7.61
N VAL A 478 -14.23 -39.30 -8.72
CA VAL A 478 -14.87 -39.55 -10.02
C VAL A 478 -15.92 -40.65 -9.93
N LYS A 479 -15.63 -41.75 -9.22
CA LYS A 479 -16.58 -42.87 -9.03
C LYS A 479 -17.82 -42.50 -8.22
N ALA A 480 -17.78 -41.44 -7.40
CA ALA A 480 -18.97 -40.89 -6.74
C ALA A 480 -19.90 -40.12 -7.71
N LYS A 481 -19.44 -39.88 -8.94
CA LYS A 481 -20.17 -39.30 -10.07
C LYS A 481 -20.75 -37.90 -9.83
N PRO A 482 -20.05 -36.92 -9.22
CA PRO A 482 -20.57 -35.55 -9.18
C PRO A 482 -20.89 -35.05 -10.61
N ASP A 483 -21.82 -34.11 -10.74
CA ASP A 483 -22.23 -33.57 -12.05
C ASP A 483 -21.10 -32.74 -12.68
N VAL A 484 -20.33 -32.05 -11.85
CA VAL A 484 -19.15 -31.25 -12.24
C VAL A 484 -17.99 -31.53 -11.30
N ILE A 485 -16.80 -31.78 -11.83
CA ILE A 485 -15.55 -31.74 -11.07
C ILE A 485 -14.76 -30.51 -11.49
N ASN A 486 -14.47 -29.68 -10.51
CA ASN A 486 -13.76 -28.44 -10.66
C ASN A 486 -12.39 -28.54 -9.97
N HIS A 487 -11.34 -28.10 -10.65
CA HIS A 487 -10.02 -27.92 -10.05
C HIS A 487 -9.40 -26.65 -10.62
N ASN A 488 -9.34 -25.59 -9.82
CA ASN A 488 -8.79 -24.32 -10.27
C ASN A 488 -7.27 -24.42 -10.48
N LEU A 489 -6.78 -23.77 -11.54
CA LEU A 489 -5.35 -23.55 -11.76
C LEU A 489 -4.86 -22.28 -11.04
N GLU A 490 -5.76 -21.35 -10.77
CA GLU A 490 -5.57 -20.08 -10.08
C GLU A 490 -4.74 -19.03 -10.84
N THR A 491 -3.71 -19.43 -11.59
CA THR A 491 -2.89 -18.52 -12.41
C THR A 491 -2.22 -19.23 -13.59
N ILE A 492 -1.42 -18.50 -14.37
CA ILE A 492 -0.66 -18.97 -15.53
C ILE A 492 0.71 -19.54 -15.15
N ARG A 493 1.32 -20.32 -16.07
CA ARG A 493 2.56 -21.08 -15.87
C ARG A 493 3.73 -20.30 -15.26
N ARG A 494 4.03 -19.11 -15.79
CA ARG A 494 5.14 -18.27 -15.30
C ARG A 494 4.94 -17.81 -13.84
N LEU A 495 3.70 -17.58 -13.43
CA LEU A 495 3.35 -17.06 -12.11
C LEU A 495 3.06 -18.17 -11.09
N TYR A 496 2.89 -19.41 -11.52
CA TYR A 496 2.43 -20.50 -10.65
C TYR A 496 3.42 -20.82 -9.51
N LYS A 497 4.73 -20.79 -9.80
CA LYS A 497 5.77 -21.13 -8.82
C LYS A 497 5.75 -20.13 -7.67
N GLY A 498 5.48 -20.64 -6.46
CA GLY A 498 5.38 -19.82 -5.25
C GLY A 498 4.06 -19.06 -5.11
N PHE A 499 3.11 -19.19 -6.02
CA PHE A 499 1.76 -18.63 -5.88
C PHE A 499 0.84 -19.57 -5.10
N ARG A 500 0.90 -20.86 -5.45
CA ARG A 500 0.26 -21.95 -4.70
C ARG A 500 1.32 -22.73 -3.93
N ASP A 501 1.03 -22.97 -2.66
CA ASP A 501 1.89 -23.78 -1.81
C ASP A 501 1.68 -25.28 -2.12
N ASN A 502 2.76 -26.04 -2.12
CA ASN A 502 2.79 -27.47 -2.47
C ASN A 502 1.94 -27.83 -3.69
N ALA A 503 1.94 -27.01 -4.74
CA ALA A 503 1.19 -27.24 -5.98
C ALA A 503 2.08 -27.12 -7.21
N ASP A 504 1.69 -27.81 -8.28
CA ASP A 504 2.34 -27.75 -9.58
C ASP A 504 1.28 -27.64 -10.70
N LEU A 505 1.55 -26.80 -11.72
CA LEU A 505 0.59 -26.55 -12.79
C LEU A 505 0.34 -27.81 -13.63
N ASP A 506 1.39 -28.56 -13.97
CA ASP A 506 1.26 -29.76 -14.79
C ASP A 506 0.51 -30.85 -14.03
N ARG A 507 0.72 -30.94 -12.71
CA ARG A 507 -0.11 -31.78 -11.84
C ARG A 507 -1.57 -31.36 -11.83
N SER A 508 -1.86 -30.07 -11.70
CA SER A 508 -3.24 -29.57 -11.75
C SER A 508 -3.93 -29.84 -13.10
N LEU A 509 -3.21 -29.67 -14.22
CA LEU A 509 -3.70 -30.04 -15.55
C LEU A 509 -3.93 -31.56 -15.65
N LYS A 510 -3.01 -32.36 -15.09
CA LYS A 510 -3.14 -33.82 -15.03
C LYS A 510 -4.37 -34.27 -14.23
N VAL A 511 -4.71 -33.60 -13.13
CA VAL A 511 -5.95 -33.89 -12.36
C VAL A 511 -7.18 -33.78 -13.26
N LEU A 512 -7.32 -32.66 -13.98
CA LEU A 512 -8.45 -32.43 -14.90
C LEU A 512 -8.46 -33.45 -16.05
N LYS A 513 -7.28 -33.73 -16.63
CA LYS A 513 -7.12 -34.75 -17.67
C LYS A 513 -7.54 -36.14 -17.19
N THR A 514 -7.10 -36.55 -16.00
CA THR A 514 -7.43 -37.84 -15.40
C THR A 514 -8.93 -37.96 -15.12
N VAL A 515 -9.60 -36.89 -14.70
CA VAL A 515 -11.06 -36.89 -14.57
C VAL A 515 -11.72 -37.21 -15.92
N LYS A 516 -11.28 -36.56 -17.00
CA LYS A 516 -11.79 -36.81 -18.35
C LYS A 516 -11.51 -38.21 -18.87
N GLU A 517 -10.33 -38.75 -18.60
CA GLU A 517 -9.97 -40.12 -18.99
C GLU A 517 -10.80 -41.17 -18.24
N LEU A 518 -11.13 -40.92 -16.97
CA LEU A 518 -11.89 -41.83 -16.13
C LEU A 518 -13.41 -41.80 -16.41
N ASP A 519 -13.99 -40.61 -16.60
CA ASP A 519 -15.38 -40.44 -17.00
C ASP A 519 -15.59 -39.18 -17.86
N PRO A 520 -15.63 -39.31 -19.20
CA PRO A 520 -15.82 -38.19 -20.12
C PRO A 520 -17.15 -37.44 -19.91
N LYS A 521 -18.16 -38.07 -19.29
CA LYS A 521 -19.50 -37.49 -19.09
C LYS A 521 -19.51 -36.45 -17.96
N ILE A 522 -18.59 -36.56 -17.00
CA ILE A 522 -18.45 -35.56 -15.94
C ILE A 522 -17.94 -34.26 -16.57
N LEU A 523 -18.62 -33.16 -16.30
CA LEU A 523 -18.13 -31.85 -16.74
C LEU A 523 -16.92 -31.47 -15.91
N THR A 524 -15.83 -31.12 -16.59
CA THR A 524 -14.64 -30.56 -15.94
C THR A 524 -14.68 -29.06 -15.99
N LYS A 525 -14.23 -28.45 -14.89
CA LYS A 525 -14.23 -27.01 -14.72
C LYS A 525 -12.92 -26.55 -14.09
N THR A 526 -12.54 -25.33 -14.42
CA THR A 526 -11.41 -24.68 -13.78
C THR A 526 -11.60 -23.17 -13.70
N GLY A 527 -10.70 -22.52 -12.99
CA GLY A 527 -10.67 -21.08 -12.81
C GLY A 527 -9.26 -20.55 -12.71
N ILE A 528 -9.07 -19.31 -13.18
CA ILE A 528 -7.89 -18.50 -12.90
C ILE A 528 -8.31 -17.13 -12.41
N MET A 529 -7.41 -16.49 -11.67
CA MET A 529 -7.51 -15.09 -11.33
C MET A 529 -6.54 -14.28 -12.21
N VAL A 530 -7.03 -13.14 -12.69
CA VAL A 530 -6.28 -12.18 -13.51
C VAL A 530 -6.05 -10.88 -12.75
N GLY A 531 -5.10 -10.08 -13.18
CA GLY A 531 -4.63 -8.86 -12.50
C GLY A 531 -3.43 -9.08 -11.58
N ILE A 532 -2.66 -10.16 -11.76
CA ILE A 532 -1.51 -10.54 -10.92
C ILE A 532 -0.17 -10.53 -11.67
N GLY A 533 -0.16 -10.15 -12.95
CA GLY A 533 1.07 -9.99 -13.73
C GLY A 533 1.11 -10.76 -15.04
N GLU A 534 0.03 -11.48 -15.36
CA GLU A 534 -0.13 -12.24 -16.59
C GLU A 534 -0.32 -11.33 -17.81
N THR A 535 0.13 -11.79 -18.98
CA THR A 535 -0.28 -11.20 -20.26
C THR A 535 -1.46 -11.96 -20.85
N LYS A 536 -2.19 -11.32 -21.78
CA LYS A 536 -3.33 -11.94 -22.47
C LYS A 536 -2.91 -13.21 -23.23
N GLU A 537 -1.74 -13.17 -23.85
CA GLU A 537 -1.16 -14.27 -24.61
C GLU A 537 -0.87 -15.47 -23.71
N GLU A 538 -0.41 -15.23 -22.47
CA GLU A 538 -0.21 -16.30 -21.48
C GLU A 538 -1.54 -16.92 -21.05
N VAL A 539 -2.58 -16.10 -20.87
CA VAL A 539 -3.94 -16.57 -20.60
C VAL A 539 -4.46 -17.41 -21.77
N TYR A 540 -4.30 -16.95 -23.01
CA TYR A 540 -4.70 -17.68 -24.20
C TYR A 540 -3.94 -18.99 -24.40
N SER A 541 -2.64 -19.01 -24.08
CA SER A 541 -1.85 -20.24 -24.08
C SER A 541 -2.42 -21.25 -23.10
N LEU A 542 -2.72 -20.82 -21.87
CA LEU A 542 -3.33 -21.70 -20.87
C LEU A 542 -4.72 -22.19 -21.30
N MET A 543 -5.53 -21.32 -21.92
CA MET A 543 -6.83 -21.70 -22.48
C MET A 543 -6.68 -22.81 -23.52
N LYS A 544 -5.65 -22.75 -24.36
CA LYS A 544 -5.34 -23.80 -25.33
C LYS A 544 -4.94 -25.11 -24.63
N GLU A 545 -4.03 -25.06 -23.66
CA GLU A 545 -3.63 -26.24 -22.86
C GLU A 545 -4.83 -26.91 -22.17
N LEU A 546 -5.77 -26.10 -21.66
CA LEU A 546 -7.01 -26.59 -21.06
C LEU A 546 -7.93 -27.28 -22.07
N ARG A 547 -7.98 -26.81 -23.31
CA ARG A 547 -8.76 -27.47 -24.37
C ARG A 547 -8.08 -28.71 -24.91
N ASP A 548 -6.75 -28.76 -24.92
CA ASP A 548 -5.98 -29.96 -25.29
C ASP A 548 -6.25 -31.15 -24.33
N ILE A 549 -6.72 -30.87 -23.11
CA ILE A 549 -7.17 -31.88 -22.12
C ILE A 549 -8.71 -31.98 -22.00
N ASP A 550 -9.45 -31.38 -22.93
CA ASP A 550 -10.91 -31.32 -22.98
C ASP A 550 -11.61 -30.76 -21.72
N CYS A 551 -11.03 -29.72 -21.10
CA CYS A 551 -11.66 -29.02 -19.98
C CYS A 551 -12.91 -28.26 -20.44
N ASN A 552 -14.10 -28.53 -19.89
CA ASN A 552 -15.37 -28.02 -20.46
C ASN A 552 -15.69 -26.57 -20.11
N ILE A 553 -15.46 -26.19 -18.85
CA ILE A 553 -15.87 -24.88 -18.31
C ILE A 553 -14.64 -24.14 -17.78
N MET A 554 -14.52 -22.86 -18.11
CA MET A 554 -13.47 -22.00 -17.57
C MET A 554 -14.06 -20.73 -16.94
N THR A 555 -13.53 -20.35 -15.79
CA THR A 555 -13.86 -19.10 -15.11
C THR A 555 -12.62 -18.19 -15.04
N ILE A 556 -12.80 -16.90 -15.32
CA ILE A 556 -11.73 -15.89 -15.28
C ILE A 556 -12.25 -14.71 -14.46
N GLY A 557 -11.68 -14.54 -13.26
CA GLY A 557 -12.10 -13.52 -12.31
C GLY A 557 -10.98 -12.54 -11.95
N GLN A 558 -11.33 -11.34 -11.50
CA GLN A 558 -10.33 -10.40 -10.97
C GLN A 558 -9.77 -10.92 -9.64
N TYR A 559 -8.45 -10.98 -9.52
CA TYR A 559 -7.81 -11.16 -8.23
C TYR A 559 -8.07 -9.95 -7.34
N LEU A 560 -8.64 -10.20 -6.16
CA LEU A 560 -8.81 -9.21 -5.10
C LEU A 560 -7.90 -9.60 -3.95
N GLN A 561 -6.90 -8.77 -3.67
CA GLN A 561 -5.97 -8.98 -2.56
C GLN A 561 -6.73 -8.94 -1.22
N PRO A 562 -6.66 -10.02 -0.40
CA PRO A 562 -7.31 -10.04 0.91
C PRO A 562 -6.64 -9.09 1.91
N SER A 563 -5.30 -9.15 2.01
CA SER A 563 -4.50 -8.31 2.92
C SER A 563 -3.14 -7.94 2.32
N LYS A 564 -2.39 -7.04 2.97
CA LYS A 564 -1.06 -6.60 2.49
C LYS A 564 -0.01 -7.71 2.45
N GLU A 565 -0.21 -8.80 3.17
CA GLU A 565 0.70 -9.96 3.22
C GLU A 565 0.54 -10.90 2.01
N HIS A 566 -0.60 -10.79 1.31
CA HIS A 566 -0.90 -11.59 0.12
C HIS A 566 -0.26 -10.98 -1.14
N VAL A 567 -0.21 -11.76 -2.22
CA VAL A 567 0.27 -11.30 -3.54
C VAL A 567 -0.38 -9.96 -3.90
N GLU A 568 0.40 -9.04 -4.45
CA GLU A 568 -0.10 -7.71 -4.80
C GLU A 568 -0.91 -7.76 -6.09
N VAL A 569 -1.97 -6.93 -6.15
CA VAL A 569 -2.68 -6.69 -7.40
C VAL A 569 -1.78 -5.88 -8.33
N VAL A 570 -1.45 -6.46 -9.47
CA VAL A 570 -0.64 -5.84 -10.53
C VAL A 570 -1.49 -4.90 -11.38
N ASP A 571 -2.72 -5.29 -11.70
CA ASP A 571 -3.63 -4.52 -12.54
C ASP A 571 -5.11 -4.89 -12.28
N TYR A 572 -6.04 -3.99 -12.61
CA TYR A 572 -7.45 -4.36 -12.73
C TYR A 572 -7.81 -4.45 -14.20
N ILE A 573 -8.16 -5.66 -14.62
CA ILE A 573 -8.43 -5.96 -16.02
C ILE A 573 -9.68 -5.20 -16.49
N SER A 574 -9.61 -4.63 -17.69
CA SER A 574 -10.71 -3.86 -18.27
C SER A 574 -11.88 -4.76 -18.66
N LEU A 575 -13.08 -4.19 -18.78
CA LEU A 575 -14.26 -4.96 -19.19
C LEU A 575 -14.12 -5.49 -20.62
N GLU A 576 -13.48 -4.73 -21.51
CA GLU A 576 -13.17 -5.15 -22.88
C GLU A 576 -12.27 -6.38 -22.90
N ASP A 577 -11.30 -6.45 -22.00
CA ASP A 577 -10.39 -7.59 -21.90
C ASP A 577 -11.11 -8.86 -21.43
N TYR A 578 -12.10 -8.73 -20.53
CA TYR A 578 -12.97 -9.86 -20.18
C TYR A 578 -13.81 -10.33 -21.37
N GLU A 579 -14.33 -9.42 -22.21
CA GLU A 579 -15.04 -9.81 -23.44
C GLU A 579 -14.13 -10.52 -24.44
N LEU A 580 -12.87 -10.08 -24.56
CA LEU A 580 -11.87 -10.79 -25.37
C LEU A 580 -11.61 -12.20 -24.85
N TYR A 581 -11.49 -12.39 -23.54
CA TYR A 581 -11.37 -13.74 -22.95
C TYR A 581 -12.59 -14.61 -23.27
N LYS A 582 -13.81 -14.09 -23.15
CA LYS A 582 -15.03 -14.83 -23.52
C LYS A 582 -15.03 -15.22 -24.99
N ALA A 583 -14.72 -14.28 -25.88
CA ALA A 583 -14.67 -14.53 -27.32
C ALA A 583 -13.66 -15.62 -27.66
N LYS A 584 -12.45 -15.54 -27.07
CA LYS A 584 -11.41 -16.53 -27.29
C LYS A 584 -11.78 -17.91 -26.75
N GLY A 585 -12.44 -17.98 -25.58
CA GLY A 585 -12.87 -19.25 -25.01
C GLY A 585 -13.94 -19.94 -25.86
N LYS A 586 -14.88 -19.16 -26.42
CA LYS A 586 -15.86 -19.67 -27.38
C LYS A 586 -15.18 -20.16 -28.65
N GLU A 587 -14.24 -19.41 -29.20
CA GLU A 587 -13.44 -19.79 -30.38
C GLU A 587 -12.69 -21.12 -30.17
N LEU A 588 -12.09 -21.31 -28.99
CA LEU A 588 -11.36 -22.53 -28.63
C LEU A 588 -12.27 -23.72 -28.25
N GLY A 589 -13.59 -23.52 -28.22
CA GLY A 589 -14.57 -24.59 -28.02
C GLY A 589 -14.80 -24.99 -26.56
N PHE A 590 -14.61 -24.09 -25.59
CA PHE A 590 -15.14 -24.32 -24.24
C PHE A 590 -16.66 -24.44 -24.31
N ARG A 591 -17.25 -25.40 -23.59
CA ARG A 591 -18.71 -25.52 -23.45
C ARG A 591 -19.29 -24.25 -22.84
N TYR A 592 -18.58 -23.67 -21.87
CA TYR A 592 -18.96 -22.42 -21.24
C TYR A 592 -17.73 -21.67 -20.74
N ILE A 593 -17.74 -20.34 -20.89
CA ILE A 593 -16.72 -19.47 -20.32
C ILE A 593 -17.37 -18.29 -19.60
N ALA A 594 -17.10 -18.16 -18.31
CA ALA A 594 -17.44 -16.96 -17.55
C ALA A 594 -16.18 -16.14 -17.32
N ALA A 595 -16.13 -14.94 -17.90
CA ALA A 595 -15.08 -13.98 -17.62
C ALA A 595 -15.69 -12.67 -17.12
N GLY A 596 -15.17 -12.13 -16.03
CA GLY A 596 -15.64 -10.86 -15.51
C GLY A 596 -15.05 -10.52 -14.14
N PRO A 597 -15.12 -9.25 -13.73
CA PRO A 597 -14.45 -8.78 -12.52
C PRO A 597 -14.94 -9.49 -11.25
N MET A 598 -16.25 -9.71 -11.15
CA MET A 598 -16.89 -10.37 -10.00
C MET A 598 -17.03 -11.88 -10.18
N VAL A 599 -16.60 -12.45 -11.33
CA VAL A 599 -16.67 -13.90 -11.54
C VAL A 599 -15.79 -14.60 -10.51
N ARG A 600 -16.35 -15.65 -9.92
CA ARG A 600 -15.67 -16.60 -9.04
C ARG A 600 -15.98 -17.99 -9.53
N SER A 601 -15.16 -18.96 -9.13
CA SER A 601 -15.33 -20.37 -9.53
C SER A 601 -16.78 -20.85 -9.29
N SER A 602 -17.39 -20.50 -8.15
CA SER A 602 -18.77 -20.89 -7.81
C SER A 602 -19.85 -19.85 -8.16
N TYR A 603 -19.49 -18.69 -8.72
CA TYR A 603 -20.46 -17.61 -8.97
C TYR A 603 -21.39 -17.98 -10.13
N GLN A 604 -22.70 -17.97 -9.88
CA GLN A 604 -23.73 -18.41 -10.85
C GLN A 604 -23.47 -19.82 -11.42
N ALA A 605 -22.83 -20.72 -10.66
CA ALA A 605 -22.41 -22.05 -11.11
C ALA A 605 -23.53 -22.88 -11.76
N TYR A 606 -24.78 -22.74 -11.29
CA TYR A 606 -25.93 -23.41 -11.92
C TYR A 606 -26.15 -22.99 -13.38
N LYS A 607 -26.00 -21.69 -13.70
CA LYS A 607 -26.09 -21.20 -15.09
C LYS A 607 -24.94 -21.73 -15.93
N GLN A 608 -23.73 -21.75 -15.35
CA GLN A 608 -22.54 -22.30 -16.02
C GLN A 608 -22.73 -23.79 -16.35
N PHE A 609 -23.32 -24.57 -15.44
CA PHE A 609 -23.68 -25.97 -15.66
C PHE A 609 -24.70 -26.12 -16.80
N LYS A 610 -25.73 -25.27 -16.83
CA LYS A 610 -26.73 -25.24 -17.91
C LYS A 610 -26.16 -24.76 -19.25
N GLY A 611 -25.08 -23.98 -19.22
CA GLY A 611 -24.49 -23.33 -20.40
C GLY A 611 -25.20 -22.02 -20.79
N GLU A 612 -25.82 -21.35 -19.82
CA GLU A 612 -26.65 -20.15 -19.99
C GLU A 612 -25.89 -18.82 -19.77
#